data_AF-A0A8K0DZB7-F1
#
_entry.id   AF-A0A8K0DZB7-F1
#
_cell.length_a   1.000
_cell.length_b   1.000
_cell.length_c   1.000
_cell.angle_alpha   90.00
_cell.angle_beta   90.00
_cell.angle_gamma   90.00
#
_symmetry.space_group_name_H-M   'P 1'
#
loop_
_entity.id
_entity.type
_entity.pdbx_description
1 polymer ?
#
loop_
_entity_poly.entity_id
_entity_poly.type
_entity_poly.pdbx_seq_one_letter_code
_entity_poly.pdbx_strand_id
1 'polypeptide(L)'
;MMDRITLWYKTHFNKKTGKWSDVKLEQIYNQLIEANERCEAEGLDVTIDKIFNSVVPPKSGYVQGFGPGPKPMSRTLRLSEQRRKEAEDRAKSAEERNEELTKQIEELKARQDRIEDSLFQRIRRCSSTFPTRKTECGYTFMDA
;
A
#
# COMPACT_ATOMS: atom_id res chain seq x y z
N MET A 1 39.78 7.05 -2.76
CA MET A 1 38.81 7.90 -2.03
C MET A 1 38.08 8.72 -3.09
N MET A 2 36.75 8.81 -3.04
CA MET A 2 35.98 9.61 -4.01
C MET A 2 36.03 11.08 -3.60
N ASP A 3 36.27 11.98 -4.55
CA ASP A 3 36.19 13.43 -4.37
C ASP A 3 34.73 13.88 -4.15
N ARG A 4 34.54 15.00 -3.43
CA ARG A 4 33.20 15.49 -3.07
C ARG A 4 32.39 16.01 -4.26
N ILE A 5 33.06 16.55 -5.29
CA ILE A 5 32.39 17.01 -6.52
C ILE A 5 31.80 15.82 -7.28
N THR A 6 32.58 14.75 -7.50
CA THR A 6 32.03 13.56 -8.16
C THR A 6 31.01 12.82 -7.31
N LEU A 7 31.12 12.86 -5.97
CA LEU A 7 30.08 12.36 -5.07
C LEU A 7 28.76 13.12 -5.27
N TRP A 8 28.80 14.45 -5.41
CA TRP A 8 27.62 15.27 -5.68
C TRP A 8 26.93 14.87 -6.98
N TYR A 9 27.70 14.73 -8.07
CA TYR A 9 27.17 14.28 -9.36
C TYR A 9 26.48 12.91 -9.24
N LYS A 10 27.16 11.92 -8.65
CA LYS A 10 26.61 10.56 -8.49
C LYS A 10 25.32 10.49 -7.67
N THR A 11 25.16 11.39 -6.70
CA THR A 11 24.02 11.37 -5.77
C THR A 11 22.81 12.15 -6.28
N HIS A 12 23.02 13.18 -7.10
CA HIS A 12 21.95 14.09 -7.52
C HIS A 12 21.58 13.96 -9.00
N PHE A 13 22.47 13.40 -9.83
CA PHE A 13 22.21 13.14 -11.24
C PHE A 13 21.65 11.73 -11.46
N ASN A 14 20.46 11.65 -12.04
CA ASN A 14 19.85 10.37 -12.37
C ASN A 14 20.31 9.90 -13.75
N LYS A 15 21.23 8.92 -13.77
CA LYS A 15 21.78 8.34 -15.01
C LYS A 15 20.74 7.63 -15.89
N LYS A 16 19.62 7.17 -15.34
CA LYS A 16 18.58 6.47 -16.11
C LYS A 16 17.70 7.44 -16.88
N THR A 17 17.35 8.57 -16.26
CA THR A 17 16.50 9.60 -16.88
C THR A 17 17.31 10.68 -17.59
N GLY A 18 18.62 10.76 -17.32
CA GLY A 18 19.52 11.78 -17.86
C GLY A 18 19.27 13.18 -17.28
N LYS A 19 18.64 13.28 -16.10
CA LYS A 19 18.23 14.55 -15.50
C LYS A 19 18.75 14.70 -14.08
N TRP A 20 19.01 15.94 -13.69
CA TRP A 20 19.19 16.31 -12.30
C TRP A 20 17.89 16.14 -11.53
N SER A 21 18.03 15.81 -10.25
CA SER A 21 16.88 15.64 -9.36
C SER A 21 16.15 16.96 -9.09
N ASP A 22 16.86 18.10 -9.20
CA ASP A 22 16.35 19.47 -9.07
C ASP A 22 17.28 20.41 -9.85
N VAL A 23 16.72 21.48 -10.42
CA VAL A 23 17.45 22.54 -11.15
C VAL A 23 18.50 23.20 -10.24
N LYS A 24 18.19 23.36 -8.95
CA LYS A 24 19.16 23.93 -7.99
C LYS A 24 20.42 23.09 -7.85
N LEU A 25 20.30 21.75 -7.96
CA LEU A 25 21.41 20.83 -7.79
C LEU A 25 22.37 20.89 -9.00
N GLU A 26 21.82 21.13 -10.19
CA GLU A 26 22.57 21.42 -11.40
C GLU A 26 23.33 22.73 -11.29
N GLN A 27 22.67 23.80 -10.87
CA GLN A 27 23.31 25.11 -10.68
C GLN A 27 24.48 25.05 -9.69
N ILE A 28 24.28 24.35 -8.56
CA ILE A 28 25.35 24.12 -7.58
C ILE A 28 26.49 23.32 -8.17
N TYR A 29 26.19 22.28 -8.95
CA TYR A 29 27.24 21.48 -9.60
C TYR A 29 28.05 22.32 -10.59
N ASN A 30 27.41 23.13 -11.41
CA ASN A 30 28.09 24.01 -12.35
C ASN A 30 29.00 25.02 -11.61
N GLN A 31 28.50 25.61 -10.51
CA GLN A 31 29.32 26.49 -9.65
C GLN A 31 30.54 25.77 -9.05
N LEU A 32 30.40 24.51 -8.66
CA LEU A 32 31.52 23.70 -8.15
C LEU A 32 32.59 23.47 -9.22
N ILE A 33 32.18 23.17 -10.46
CA ILE A 33 33.10 22.98 -11.58
C ILE A 33 33.80 24.29 -11.95
N GLU A 34 33.04 25.39 -12.10
CA GLU A 34 33.61 26.71 -12.39
C GLU A 34 34.60 27.19 -11.31
N ALA A 35 34.30 26.92 -10.03
CA ALA A 35 35.21 27.25 -8.94
C ALA A 35 36.47 26.38 -8.95
N ASN A 36 36.34 25.10 -9.30
CA ASN A 36 37.49 24.19 -9.44
C ASN A 36 38.40 24.61 -10.59
N GLU A 37 37.84 24.86 -11.78
CA GLU A 37 38.58 25.31 -12.96
C GLU A 37 39.29 26.65 -12.70
N ARG A 38 38.66 27.57 -11.96
CA ARG A 38 39.28 28.84 -11.56
C ARG A 38 40.47 28.64 -10.65
N CYS A 39 40.36 27.77 -9.64
CA CYS A 39 41.49 27.47 -8.75
C CYS A 39 42.64 26.80 -9.51
N GLU A 40 42.35 25.91 -10.45
CA GLU A 40 43.36 25.29 -11.33
C GLU A 40 44.05 26.34 -12.23
N ALA A 41 43.30 27.26 -12.82
CA ALA A 41 43.83 28.34 -13.66
C ALA A 41 44.70 29.34 -12.87
N GLU A 42 44.33 29.64 -11.63
CA GLU A 42 45.08 30.52 -10.73
C GLU A 42 46.26 29.81 -10.04
N GLY A 43 46.42 28.49 -10.24
CA GLY A 43 47.47 27.69 -9.62
C GLY A 43 47.35 27.58 -8.10
N LEU A 44 46.14 27.76 -7.57
CA LEU A 44 45.88 27.70 -6.14
C LEU A 44 45.74 26.23 -5.71
N ASP A 45 46.58 25.79 -4.78
CA ASP A 45 46.46 24.46 -4.15
C ASP A 45 45.33 24.45 -3.10
N VAL A 46 44.09 24.59 -3.59
CA VAL A 46 42.88 24.52 -2.77
C VAL A 46 42.35 23.10 -2.82
N THR A 47 42.23 22.46 -1.66
CA THR A 47 41.59 21.15 -1.56
C THR A 47 40.15 21.21 -2.07
N ILE A 48 39.71 20.20 -2.82
CA ILE A 48 38.32 20.05 -3.32
C ILE A 48 37.28 20.27 -2.20
N ASP A 49 37.58 19.87 -0.97
CA ASP A 49 36.71 20.09 0.19
C ASP A 49 36.47 21.57 0.52
N LYS A 50 37.48 22.42 0.36
CA LYS A 50 37.37 23.86 0.59
C LYS A 50 36.53 24.51 -0.50
N ILE A 51 36.72 24.12 -1.76
CA ILE A 51 35.89 24.56 -2.89
C ILE A 51 34.44 24.12 -2.67
N PHE A 52 34.24 22.88 -2.23
CA PHE A 52 32.91 22.37 -1.95
C PHE A 52 32.21 23.15 -0.83
N ASN A 53 32.92 23.46 0.26
CA ASN A 53 32.35 24.19 1.39
C ASN A 53 32.12 25.68 1.09
N SER A 54 32.78 26.27 0.08
CA SER A 54 32.53 27.66 -0.33
C SER A 54 31.25 27.80 -1.17
N VAL A 55 30.94 26.79 -1.98
CA VAL A 55 29.75 26.78 -2.85
C VAL A 55 28.53 26.18 -2.13
N VAL A 56 28.73 25.08 -1.41
CA VAL A 56 27.65 24.38 -0.70
C VAL A 56 27.68 24.80 0.77
N PRO A 57 26.76 25.68 1.21
CA PRO A 57 26.73 26.09 2.60
C PRO A 57 26.42 24.88 3.50
N PRO A 58 26.96 24.84 4.73
CA PRO A 58 26.60 23.83 5.70
C PRO A 58 25.09 23.86 5.92
N LYS A 59 24.44 22.68 5.90
CA LYS A 59 23.02 22.58 6.24
C LYS A 59 22.81 23.15 7.65
N SER A 60 21.95 24.15 7.78
CA SER A 60 21.59 24.73 9.07
C SER A 60 21.11 23.61 10.01
N GLY A 61 21.83 23.40 11.10
CA GLY A 61 21.56 22.32 12.06
C GLY A 61 22.70 21.31 12.24
N TYR A 62 23.68 21.26 11.34
CA TYR A 62 24.89 20.46 11.54
C TYR A 62 26.07 21.38 11.85
N VAL A 63 26.35 21.59 13.14
CA VAL A 63 27.57 22.27 13.58
C VAL A 63 28.73 21.30 13.42
N GLN A 64 29.73 21.68 12.63
CA GLN A 64 30.94 20.88 12.41
C GLN A 64 31.67 20.72 13.75
N GLY A 65 31.85 19.47 14.21
CA GLY A 65 32.56 19.16 15.46
C GLY A 65 31.72 18.60 16.61
N PHE A 66 30.38 18.51 16.49
CA PHE A 66 29.51 18.02 17.58
C PHE A 66 29.11 16.54 17.50
N GLY A 67 29.75 15.74 16.64
CA GLY A 67 29.40 14.33 16.45
C GLY A 67 27.93 14.11 16.06
N PRO A 68 27.48 12.85 15.94
CA PRO A 68 26.05 12.57 15.88
C PRO A 68 25.46 12.83 17.27
N GLY A 69 24.89 14.02 17.47
CA GLY A 69 24.03 14.30 18.63
C GLY A 69 22.84 13.31 18.69
N PRO A 70 22.13 13.22 19.83
CA PRO A 70 21.01 12.31 19.98
C PRO A 70 20.05 12.46 18.81
N LYS A 71 19.85 11.37 18.06
CA LYS A 71 19.03 11.39 16.85
C LYS A 71 17.64 11.87 17.24
N PRO A 72 17.16 13.02 16.72
CA PRO A 72 15.80 13.46 17.02
C PRO A 72 14.85 12.35 16.58
N MET A 73 13.88 11.99 17.44
CA MET A 73 12.83 11.07 17.05
C MET A 73 12.19 11.59 15.76
N SER A 74 12.47 10.91 14.65
CA SER A 74 12.02 11.35 13.33
C SER A 74 10.50 11.45 13.34
N ARG A 75 9.94 12.54 12.79
CA ARG A 75 8.48 12.66 12.55
C ARG A 75 7.89 11.41 11.88
N THR A 76 8.70 10.69 11.10
CA THR A 76 8.33 9.44 10.45
C THR A 76 7.95 8.33 11.43
N LEU A 77 8.60 8.24 12.60
CA LEU A 77 8.29 7.23 13.62
C LEU A 77 6.92 7.50 14.27
N ARG A 78 6.64 8.75 14.68
CA ARG A 78 5.32 9.13 15.19
C ARG A 78 4.20 8.87 14.18
N LEU A 79 4.42 9.23 12.91
CA LEU A 79 3.47 8.94 11.83
C LEU A 79 3.29 7.44 11.56
N SER A 80 4.31 6.61 11.81
CA SER A 80 4.18 5.16 11.69
C SER A 80 3.36 4.54 12.82
N GLU A 81 3.54 5.01 14.05
CA GLU A 81 2.78 4.54 15.22
C GLU A 81 1.31 4.89 15.10
N GLN A 82 1.01 6.12 14.68
CA GLN A 82 -0.37 6.56 14.48
C GLN A 82 -1.06 5.77 13.36
N ARG A 83 -0.39 5.57 12.22
CA ARG A 83 -0.92 4.74 11.13
C ARG A 83 -1.12 3.28 11.52
N ARG A 84 -0.24 2.74 12.37
CA ARG A 84 -0.39 1.37 12.90
C ARG A 84 -1.63 1.26 13.77
N LYS A 85 -1.84 2.21 14.69
CA LYS A 85 -3.04 2.25 15.53
C LYS A 85 -4.32 2.38 14.71
N GLU A 86 -4.35 3.27 13.72
CA GLU A 86 -5.49 3.43 12.81
C GLU A 86 -5.76 2.18 11.94
N ALA A 87 -4.73 1.37 11.65
CA ALA A 87 -4.91 0.09 10.96
C ALA A 87 -5.49 -0.98 11.90
N GLU A 88 -5.01 -1.05 13.14
CA GLU A 88 -5.51 -1.96 14.18
C GLU A 88 -6.99 -1.68 14.51
N ASP A 89 -7.35 -0.41 14.70
CA ASP A 89 -8.74 -0.01 14.99
C ASP A 89 -9.69 -0.37 13.84
N ARG A 90 -9.25 -0.20 12.58
CA ARG A 90 -10.03 -0.59 11.39
C ARG A 90 -10.18 -2.10 11.26
N ALA A 91 -9.14 -2.87 11.57
CA ALA A 91 -9.19 -4.32 11.54
C ALA A 91 -10.20 -4.84 12.56
N LYS A 92 -10.16 -4.34 13.80
CA LYS A 92 -11.10 -4.71 14.85
C LYS A 92 -12.56 -4.40 14.48
N SER A 93 -12.83 -3.20 13.96
CA SER A 93 -14.18 -2.84 13.51
C SER A 93 -14.66 -3.70 12.33
N ALA A 94 -13.74 -4.17 11.46
CA ALA A 94 -14.09 -5.06 10.37
C ALA A 94 -14.41 -6.47 10.87
N GLU A 95 -13.68 -6.99 11.86
CA GLU A 95 -13.97 -8.26 12.51
C GLU A 95 -15.34 -8.25 13.18
N GLU A 96 -15.64 -7.23 13.98
CA GLU A 96 -16.96 -7.08 14.64
C GLU A 96 -18.11 -7.07 13.62
N ARG A 97 -17.94 -6.35 12.50
CA ARG A 97 -18.93 -6.33 11.40
C ARG A 97 -19.06 -7.69 10.71
N ASN A 98 -17.95 -8.41 10.52
CA ASN A 98 -17.97 -9.74 9.93
C ASN A 98 -18.70 -10.73 10.84
N GLU A 99 -18.43 -10.71 12.15
CA GLU A 99 -19.12 -11.55 13.12
C GLU A 99 -20.63 -11.30 13.11
N GLU A 100 -21.05 -10.03 13.10
CA GLU A 100 -22.46 -9.67 13.01
C GLU A 100 -23.10 -10.17 11.71
N LEU A 101 -22.44 -9.97 10.57
CA LEU A 101 -22.92 -10.48 9.28
C LEU A 101 -23.01 -12.02 9.26
N THR A 102 -22.06 -12.72 9.89
CA THR A 102 -22.12 -14.19 9.97
C THR A 102 -23.33 -14.69 10.76
N LYS A 103 -23.66 -14.04 11.89
CA LYS A 103 -24.87 -14.35 12.67
C LYS A 103 -26.14 -14.12 11.86
N GLN A 104 -26.22 -12.99 11.13
CA GLN A 104 -27.37 -12.69 10.27
C GLN A 104 -27.52 -13.72 9.14
N ILE A 105 -26.41 -14.18 8.54
CA ILE A 105 -26.43 -15.23 7.52
C ILE A 105 -26.96 -16.55 8.10
N GLU A 106 -26.53 -16.94 9.30
CA GLU A 106 -27.02 -18.14 9.98
C GLU A 106 -28.52 -18.05 10.28
N GLU A 107 -28.99 -16.91 10.77
CA GLU A 107 -30.41 -16.70 11.06
C GLU A 107 -31.27 -16.76 9.78
N LEU A 108 -30.81 -16.11 8.70
CA LEU A 108 -31.49 -16.13 7.41
C LEU A 108 -31.54 -17.55 6.83
N LYS A 109 -30.45 -18.33 6.94
CA LYS A 109 -30.43 -19.74 6.55
C LYS A 109 -31.44 -20.56 7.35
N ALA A 110 -31.44 -20.45 8.67
CA ALA A 110 -32.40 -21.16 9.51
C ALA A 110 -33.86 -20.76 9.20
N ARG A 111 -34.11 -19.52 8.77
CA ARG A 111 -35.42 -19.08 8.29
C ARG A 111 -35.77 -19.71 6.93
N GLN A 112 -34.83 -19.79 6.00
CA GLN A 112 -35.02 -20.48 4.72
C GLN A 112 -35.35 -21.95 4.92
N ASP A 113 -34.58 -22.67 5.73
CA ASP A 113 -34.80 -24.09 6.02
C ASP A 113 -36.22 -24.34 6.59
N ARG A 114 -36.67 -23.50 7.53
CA ARG A 114 -38.04 -23.58 8.08
C ARG A 114 -39.13 -23.36 7.02
N ILE A 115 -38.91 -22.45 6.08
CA ILE A 115 -39.85 -22.19 5.00
C ILE A 115 -39.86 -23.39 4.04
N GLU A 116 -38.69 -23.89 3.66
CA GLU A 116 -38.55 -25.05 2.79
C GLU A 116 -39.22 -26.29 3.39
N ASP A 117 -38.97 -26.58 4.68
CA ASP A 117 -39.61 -27.68 5.40
C ASP A 117 -41.14 -27.54 5.43
N SER A 118 -41.65 -26.32 5.66
CA SER A 118 -43.10 -26.04 5.63
C SER A 118 -43.69 -26.29 4.24
N LEU A 119 -42.99 -25.88 3.18
CA LEU A 119 -43.39 -26.14 1.80
C LEU A 119 -43.38 -27.65 1.49
N PHE A 120 -42.33 -28.36 1.88
CA PHE A 120 -42.23 -29.81 1.71
C PHE A 120 -43.35 -30.56 2.45
N GLN A 121 -43.66 -30.18 3.68
CA GLN A 121 -44.77 -30.75 4.44
C GLN A 121 -46.12 -30.50 3.77
N ARG A 122 -46.36 -29.30 3.24
CA ARG A 122 -47.59 -28.97 2.50
C ARG A 122 -47.72 -29.80 1.22
N ILE A 123 -46.65 -29.92 0.43
CA ILE A 123 -46.62 -30.75 -0.78
C ILE A 123 -46.95 -32.20 -0.44
N ARG A 124 -46.29 -32.76 0.59
CA ARG A 124 -46.53 -34.13 1.07
C ARG A 124 -47.98 -34.35 1.51
N ARG A 125 -48.58 -33.37 2.20
CA ARG A 125 -49.98 -33.43 2.63
C ARG A 125 -50.94 -33.40 1.44
N CYS A 126 -50.72 -32.52 0.46
CA CYS A 126 -51.50 -32.48 -0.78
C CYS A 126 -51.43 -33.80 -1.58
N SER A 127 -50.25 -34.43 -1.68
CA SER A 127 -50.10 -35.72 -2.36
C SER A 127 -50.78 -36.89 -1.62
N SER A 128 -50.97 -36.78 -0.30
CA SER A 128 -51.68 -37.81 0.48
C SER A 128 -53.21 -37.68 0.43
N THR A 129 -53.73 -36.47 0.13
CA THR A 129 -55.18 -36.20 0.02
C THR A 129 -55.76 -36.45 -1.37
N PHE A 130 -54.92 -36.68 -2.38
CA PHE A 130 -55.33 -37.17 -3.69
C PHE A 130 -55.01 -38.67 -3.77
N PRO A 131 -55.95 -39.58 -3.47
CA PRO A 131 -55.76 -40.97 -3.84
C PRO A 131 -55.61 -41.02 -5.36
N THR A 132 -54.52 -41.58 -5.83
CA THR A 132 -54.35 -41.92 -7.25
C THR A 132 -55.55 -42.78 -7.65
N ARG A 133 -56.49 -42.21 -8.41
CA ARG A 133 -57.49 -43.03 -9.12
C ARG A 133 -56.69 -43.91 -10.07
N LYS A 134 -56.49 -45.18 -9.72
CA LYS A 134 -56.18 -46.21 -10.70
C LYS A 134 -57.32 -46.20 -11.70
N THR A 135 -57.11 -45.59 -12.87
CA THR A 135 -57.95 -45.86 -14.03
C THR A 135 -57.54 -47.22 -14.57
N GLU A 136 -58.10 -48.28 -13.98
CA GLU A 136 -58.31 -49.53 -14.72
C GLU A 136 -59.41 -49.24 -15.75
N CYS A 137 -59.02 -48.72 -16.91
CA CYS A 137 -59.87 -48.76 -18.10
C CYS A 137 -59.35 -49.92 -18.95
N GLY A 138 -59.95 -51.09 -18.76
CA GLY A 138 -59.79 -52.22 -19.65
C GLY A 138 -60.37 -51.85 -21.01
N TYR A 139 -59.50 -51.68 -22.00
CA TYR A 139 -59.90 -51.63 -23.40
C TYR A 139 -59.58 -52.99 -24.01
N THR A 140 -60.60 -53.84 -24.12
CA THR A 140 -60.51 -55.08 -24.90
C THR A 140 -60.42 -54.73 -26.37
N PHE A 141 -59.24 -54.98 -26.94
CA PHE A 141 -59.01 -55.09 -28.36
C PHE A 141 -59.79 -56.31 -28.89
N MET A 142 -60.83 -56.08 -29.68
CA MET A 142 -61.52 -57.12 -30.44
C MET A 142 -61.12 -56.93 -31.92
N ASP A 143 -60.27 -57.84 -32.39
CA ASP A 143 -60.08 -58.13 -33.81
C ASP A 143 -61.29 -58.91 -34.34
N ALA A 144 -61.91 -58.40 -35.41
CA ALA A 144 -62.49 -59.15 -36.55
C ALA A 144 -63.14 -58.19 -37.55
#